data_AF-A0A0M1I343-F1
#
_entry.id   AF-A0A0M1I343-F1
#
_cell.length_a   1.000
_cell.length_b   1.000
_cell.length_c   1.000
_cell.angle_alpha   90.00
_cell.angle_beta   90.00
_cell.angle_gamma   90.00
#
_symmetry.space_group_name_H-M   'P 1'
#
loop_
_entity.id
_entity.type
_entity.pdbx_description
1 polymer ?
#
loop_
_entity_poly.entity_id
_entity_poly.type
_entity_poly.pdbx_seq_one_letter_code
_entity_poly.pdbx_strand_id
1 'polypeptide(L)'
;MNNRHVTLQDKYSNIHHLMRVKDLIVDPIKKTETCQWLWIYKTTSEFFPFELWTQLDRVQVNEKLVYKDLTFKVIHIDDEDHPLFS
;
A
#
# COMPACT_ATOMS: atom_id res chain seq x y z
N MET A 1 9.61 9.06 -4.20
CA MET A 1 8.48 8.10 -4.16
C MET A 1 7.79 8.33 -2.84
N ASN A 2 6.57 8.82 -2.90
CA ASN A 2 5.84 9.39 -1.79
C ASN A 2 5.15 8.30 -0.97
N ASN A 3 4.79 8.63 0.28
CA ASN A 3 3.86 7.82 1.03
C ASN A 3 2.52 7.87 0.29
N ARG A 4 2.06 6.68 -0.14
CA ARG A 4 0.81 6.53 -0.88
C ARG A 4 -0.21 5.86 0.02
N HIS A 5 -1.36 6.49 0.15
CA HIS A 5 -2.51 5.95 0.86
C HIS A 5 -3.59 5.55 -0.13
N VAL A 6 -4.16 4.36 0.06
CA VAL A 6 -5.21 3.83 -0.80
C VAL A 6 -6.36 3.37 0.07
N THR A 7 -7.56 3.85 -0.21
CA THR A 7 -8.77 3.35 0.43
C THR A 7 -9.53 2.48 -0.54
N LEU A 8 -9.79 1.24 -0.10
CA LEU A 8 -10.55 0.25 -0.86
C LEU A 8 -11.90 -0.01 -0.19
N GLN A 9 -12.90 -0.32 -1.01
CA GLN A 9 -14.19 -0.83 -0.56
C GLN A 9 -14.38 -2.24 -1.11
N ASP A 10 -14.65 -3.21 -0.24
CA ASP A 10 -14.92 -4.58 -0.68
C ASP A 10 -16.40 -4.81 -1.07
N LYS A 11 -16.71 -6.02 -1.54
CA LYS A 11 -18.08 -6.41 -1.93
C LYS A 11 -19.11 -6.39 -0.79
N TYR A 12 -18.66 -6.39 0.46
CA TYR A 12 -19.50 -6.31 1.66
C TYR A 12 -19.60 -4.88 2.19
N SER A 13 -19.11 -3.89 1.43
CA SER A 13 -19.04 -2.48 1.82
C SER A 13 -18.08 -2.17 2.98
N ASN A 14 -17.18 -3.10 3.35
CA ASN A 14 -16.15 -2.77 4.34
C ASN A 14 -15.10 -1.86 3.71
N ILE A 15 -14.61 -0.91 4.49
CA ILE A 15 -13.59 0.05 4.09
C ILE A 15 -12.23 -0.39 4.61
N HIS A 16 -11.26 -0.47 3.70
CA HIS A 16 -9.90 -0.89 3.96
C HIS A 16 -8.96 0.29 3.69
N HIS A 17 -8.36 0.83 4.75
CA HIS A 17 -7.40 1.92 4.64
C HIS A 17 -5.98 1.36 4.59
N LEU A 18 -5.32 1.52 3.45
CA LEU A 18 -3.97 1.03 3.22
C LEU A 18 -2.98 2.19 3.17
N MET A 19 -1.76 1.92 3.61
CA MET A 19 -0.64 2.82 3.48
C MET A 19 0.57 2.07 2.95
N ARG A 20 1.31 2.73 2.07
CA ARG A 20 2.60 2.28 1.59
C ARG A 20 3.69 2.74 2.55
N VAL A 21 4.46 1.81 3.08
CA VAL A 21 5.56 2.09 4.01
C VAL A 21 6.88 1.63 3.43
N LYS A 22 7.94 2.38 3.75
CA LYS A 22 9.32 2.00 3.43
C LYS A 22 9.92 1.30 4.64
N ASP A 23 10.32 0.07 4.46
CA ASP A 23 11.03 -0.70 5.47
C ASP A 23 12.50 -0.86 5.09
N LEU A 24 13.37 -0.76 6.09
CA LEU A 24 14.81 -0.83 5.95
C LEU A 24 15.29 -2.15 6.54
N ILE A 25 15.60 -3.10 5.67
CA ILE A 25 16.27 -4.33 6.09
C ILE A 25 17.78 -4.05 6.09
N VAL A 26 18.37 -4.10 7.27
CA VAL A 26 19.82 -4.06 7.45
C VAL A 26 20.33 -5.50 7.47
N ASP A 27 21.18 -5.86 6.51
CA ASP A 27 21.95 -7.11 6.58
C ASP A 27 23.16 -6.86 7.50
N PRO A 28 23.18 -7.41 8.74
CA PRO A 28 24.26 -7.15 9.69
C PRO A 28 25.58 -7.80 9.27
N ILE A 29 25.54 -8.79 8.38
CA ILE A 29 26.71 -9.55 7.93
C ILE A 29 27.37 -8.83 6.76
N LYS A 30 26.57 -8.36 5.79
CA LYS A 30 27.08 -7.65 4.61
C LYS A 30 27.21 -6.14 4.78
N LYS A 31 26.70 -5.58 5.90
CA LYS A 31 26.59 -4.13 6.14
C LYS A 31 25.90 -3.41 4.98
N THR A 32 24.93 -4.08 4.36
CA THR A 32 24.16 -3.55 3.24
C THR A 32 22.76 -3.22 3.70
N GLU A 33 22.27 -2.07 3.24
CA GLU A 33 20.91 -1.62 3.45
C GLU A 33 20.08 -1.96 2.22
N THR A 34 19.04 -2.76 2.42
CA THR A 34 18.02 -3.02 1.39
C THR A 34 16.72 -2.35 1.82
N CYS A 35 16.16 -1.52 0.95
CA CYS A 35 14.87 -0.89 1.16
C CYS A 35 13.79 -1.72 0.45
N GLN A 36 12.70 -2.03 1.14
CA GLN A 36 11.52 -2.63 0.55
C GLN A 36 10.29 -1.76 0.80
N TRP A 37 9.39 -1.69 -0.18
CA TRP A 37 8.10 -1.03 -0.05
C TRP A 37 7.04 -2.06 0.29
N LEU A 38 6.25 -1.79 1.31
CA LEU A 38 5.25 -2.70 1.85
C LEU A 38 3.88 -2.01 1.85
N TRP A 39 2.82 -2.78 1.64
CA TRP A 39 1.45 -2.31 1.84
C TRP A 39 0.86 -2.92 3.10
N ILE A 40 0.44 -2.06 4.01
CA ILE A 40 -0.13 -2.45 5.30
C ILE A 40 -1.46 -1.74 5.54
N TYR A 41 -2.30 -2.33 6.40
CA TYR A 41 -3.45 -1.65 6.95
C TYR A 41 -3.02 -0.50 7.86
N LYS A 42 -3.55 0.70 7.63
CA LYS A 42 -3.22 1.90 8.42
C LYS A 42 -3.56 1.75 9.91
N THR A 43 -4.57 0.96 10.24
CA THR A 43 -5.08 0.81 11.61
C THR A 43 -4.39 -0.30 12.39
N THR A 44 -4.10 -1.44 11.75
CA THR A 44 -3.56 -2.63 12.44
C THR A 44 -2.08 -2.87 12.15
N SER A 45 -1.50 -2.18 11.17
CA SER A 45 -0.16 -2.43 10.63
C SER A 45 0.04 -3.85 10.08
N GLU A 46 -1.04 -4.60 9.87
CA GLU A 46 -0.99 -5.93 9.26
C GLU A 46 -0.70 -5.83 7.76
N PHE A 47 0.01 -6.83 7.24
CA PHE A 47 0.31 -6.91 5.82
C PHE A 47 -0.95 -7.12 4.99
N PHE A 48 -1.09 -6.31 3.94
CA PHE A 48 -2.06 -6.55 2.89
C PHE A 48 -1.53 -7.64 1.94
N PRO A 49 -2.39 -8.41 1.23
CA PRO A 49 -1.94 -9.46 0.31
C PRO A 49 -0.87 -8.98 -0.70
N PHE A 50 0.29 -9.62 -0.67
CA PHE A 50 1.49 -9.24 -1.45
C PHE A 50 1.27 -9.34 -2.96
N GLU A 51 0.37 -10.21 -3.40
CA GLU A 51 0.01 -10.39 -4.80
C GLU A 51 -0.65 -9.13 -5.40
N LEU A 52 -1.26 -8.29 -4.57
CA LEU A 52 -1.88 -7.04 -5.01
C LEU A 52 -0.94 -5.83 -4.99
N TRP A 53 0.25 -5.93 -4.39
CA TRP A 53 1.13 -4.77 -4.17
C TRP A 53 1.55 -4.09 -5.48
N THR A 54 1.95 -4.88 -6.49
CA THR A 54 2.32 -4.34 -7.81
C THR A 54 1.15 -3.66 -8.51
N GLN A 55 -0.09 -4.04 -8.20
CA GLN A 55 -1.28 -3.37 -8.74
C GLN A 55 -1.60 -2.10 -7.95
N LEU A 56 -1.51 -2.15 -6.62
CA LEU A 56 -1.66 -0.99 -5.73
C LEU A 56 -0.66 0.13 -6.04
N ASP A 57 0.57 -0.20 -6.40
CA ASP A 57 1.61 0.78 -6.77
C ASP A 57 1.21 1.67 -7.94
N ARG A 58 0.31 1.22 -8.81
CA ARG A 58 -0.13 1.91 -10.04
C ARG A 58 -1.64 2.11 -10.14
N VAL A 59 -2.36 1.87 -9.05
CA VAL A 59 -3.82 1.86 -9.03
C VAL A 59 -4.40 3.27 -9.22
N GLN A 60 -5.61 3.34 -9.78
CA GLN A 60 -6.39 4.56 -9.95
C GLN A 60 -7.76 4.47 -9.25
N VAL A 61 -8.35 5.63 -8.96
CA VAL A 61 -9.69 5.70 -8.38
C VAL A 61 -10.70 5.04 -9.32
N ASN A 62 -11.65 4.29 -8.76
CA ASN A 62 -12.63 3.43 -9.43
C ASN A 62 -12.10 2.15 -10.07
N GLU A 63 -10.79 1.88 -10.07
CA GLU A 63 -10.28 0.57 -10.46
C GLU A 63 -10.73 -0.53 -9.50
N LYS A 64 -10.76 -1.76 -10.02
CA LYS A 64 -11.10 -2.96 -9.24
C LYS A 64 -9.87 -3.85 -9.12
N LEU A 65 -9.54 -4.21 -7.89
CA LEU A 65 -8.53 -5.21 -7.54
C LEU A 65 -9.27 -6.51 -7.24
N VAL A 66 -8.79 -7.63 -7.79
CA VAL A 66 -9.37 -8.95 -7.54
C VAL A 66 -8.31 -9.81 -6.86
N TYR A 67 -8.67 -10.36 -5.71
CA TYR A 67 -7.82 -11.29 -4.98
C TYR A 67 -8.66 -12.49 -4.53
N LYS A 68 -8.38 -13.65 -5.12
CA LYS A 68 -9.20 -14.86 -4.94
C LYS A 68 -10.68 -14.52 -5.25
N ASP A 69 -11.59 -14.78 -4.31
CA ASP A 69 -13.03 -14.51 -4.44
C ASP A 69 -13.47 -13.13 -3.89
N LEU A 70 -12.50 -12.25 -3.61
CA LEU A 70 -12.73 -10.89 -3.12
C LEU A 70 -12.44 -9.88 -4.21
N THR A 71 -13.34 -8.91 -4.34
CA THR A 71 -13.19 -7.76 -5.22
C THR A 71 -13.17 -6.51 -4.37
N PHE A 72 -12.18 -5.67 -4.61
CA PHE A 72 -12.00 -4.39 -3.95
C PHE A 72 -12.12 -3.29 -5.00
N LYS A 73 -12.97 -2.29 -4.76
CA LYS A 73 -13.04 -1.06 -5.55
C LYS A 73 -12.17 -0.01 -4.89
N VAL A 74 -11.33 0.67 -5.65
CA VAL A 74 -10.56 1.80 -5.17
C VAL A 74 -11.48 3.01 -5.10
N ILE A 75 -11.69 3.54 -3.91
CA ILE A 75 -12.61 4.67 -3.70
C ILE A 75 -11.89 5.99 -3.46
N HIS A 76 -10.65 5.93 -2.98
CA HIS A 76 -9.85 7.11 -2.72
C HIS A 76 -8.36 6.75 -2.77
N ILE A 77 -7.56 7.69 -3.28
CA ILE A 77 -6.11 7.63 -3.27
C ILE A 77 -5.63 8.99 -2.78
N ASP A 78 -4.71 8.97 -1.83
CA ASP A 78 -4.03 10.15 -1.33
C ASP A 78 -2.53 9.93 -1.48
N ASP A 79 -1.95 10.65 -2.44
CA ASP A 79 -0.52 10.69 -2.66
C ASP A 79 -0.01 11.89 -1.87
N GLU A 80 0.57 11.67 -0.68
CA GLU A 80 1.19 12.76 0.07
C GLU A 80 2.44 13.24 -0.68
N ASP A 81 2.26 14.13 -1.65
CA ASP A 81 3.29 15.00 -2.20
C ASP A 81 3.64 16.05 -1.14
N HIS A 82 4.27 15.63 -0.04
CA HIS A 82 4.99 16.60 0.76
C HIS A 82 6.32 16.85 0.05
N PRO A 83 6.55 18.01 -0.60
CA PRO A 83 7.89 18.42 -0.91
C PRO A 83 8.59 18.57 0.43
N LEU A 84 9.43 17.59 0.77
CA LEU A 84 10.44 17.79 1.80
C LEU A 84 11.28 18.95 1.28
N PHE A 85 11.35 20.02 2.08
CA PHE A 85 12.05 21.30 1.89
C PHE A 85 11.24 22.44 1.23
N SER A 86 10.67 23.30 2.10
CA SER A 86 10.46 24.74 1.88
C SER A 86 11.18 25.51 2.98
#